data_AF-A0A3E0TT28-F1
#
_entry.id   AF-A0A3E0TT28-F1
#
_cell.length_a   1.000
_cell.length_b   1.000
_cell.length_c   1.000
_cell.angle_alpha   90.00
_cell.angle_beta   90.00
_cell.angle_gamma   90.00
#
_symmetry.space_group_name_H-M   'P 1'
#
loop_
_entity.id
_entity.type
_entity.pdbx_description
1 polymer ?
#
loop_
_entity_poly.entity_id
_entity_poly.type
_entity_poly.pdbx_seq_one_letter_code
_entity_poly.pdbx_strand_id
1 'polypeptide(L)'
;MIIDKDSNQPVRDHANSFFQGGKFEAEDVPWVKVGNLYMSICITGENSWVPLAKDLSAGSKVVVFTGRHGEATGNPTNQFGRIVDKLVYDIEHLKQDRKIVDGLKSQGHNVELLDLYEANDKRTTERLRELIRDKLDRGNVVILAWCFSLFAMDQFKSEIAKTTTAQRIANTNFDKTVKSIVFDRYSWVPKA
;
A
#
# COMPACT_ATOMS: atom_id res chain seq x y z
N MET A 1 14.12 -1.05 1.76
CA MET A 1 14.38 -1.36 3.20
C MET A 1 13.18 -2.07 3.84
N ILE A 2 13.35 -3.07 4.72
CA ILE A 2 12.23 -3.71 5.46
C ILE A 2 12.20 -3.21 6.91
N ILE A 3 11.08 -2.64 7.33
CA ILE A 3 10.80 -2.24 8.71
C ILE A 3 10.21 -3.42 9.47
N ASP A 4 10.73 -3.65 10.68
CA ASP A 4 10.18 -4.63 11.60
C ASP A 4 8.73 -4.27 11.96
N LYS A 5 7.82 -5.23 11.79
CA LYS A 5 6.41 -5.10 12.19
C LYS A 5 6.23 -4.83 13.69
N ASP A 6 7.20 -5.20 14.52
CA ASP A 6 7.19 -4.98 15.97
C ASP A 6 7.89 -3.65 16.37
N SER A 7 8.23 -2.81 15.39
CA SER A 7 8.83 -1.49 15.63
C SER A 7 7.91 -0.62 16.51
N ASN A 8 8.49 -0.17 17.63
CA ASN A 8 7.88 0.81 18.54
C ASN A 8 8.12 2.25 18.09
N GLN A 9 8.74 2.47 16.93
CA GLN A 9 8.89 3.80 16.36
C GLN A 9 7.59 4.22 15.63
N PRO A 10 7.18 5.49 15.75
CA PRO A 10 6.11 6.06 14.95
C PRO A 10 6.34 5.91 13.45
N VAL A 11 5.26 5.75 12.68
CA VAL A 11 5.33 5.72 11.21
C VAL A 11 5.95 7.01 10.66
N ARG A 12 5.64 8.16 11.28
CA ARG A 12 6.19 9.47 10.92
C ARG A 12 7.72 9.48 10.92
N ASP A 13 8.36 8.83 11.89
CA ASP A 13 9.81 8.88 12.03
C ASP A 13 10.49 8.12 10.90
N HIS A 14 9.95 6.95 10.54
CA HIS A 14 10.41 6.17 9.38
C HIS A 14 10.22 6.95 8.07
N ALA A 15 9.06 7.57 7.88
CA ALA A 15 8.78 8.36 6.69
C ALA A 15 9.69 9.61 6.60
N ASN A 16 9.87 10.33 7.71
CA ASN A 16 10.75 11.49 7.77
C ASN A 16 12.20 11.13 7.46
N SER A 17 12.71 10.02 8.04
CA SER A 17 14.06 9.54 7.76
C SER A 17 14.26 9.28 6.26
N PHE A 18 13.24 8.73 5.59
CA PHE A 18 13.29 8.48 4.16
C PHE A 18 13.28 9.77 3.33
N PHE A 19 12.39 10.72 3.63
CA PHE A 19 12.29 11.98 2.88
C PHE A 19 13.41 12.99 3.17
N GLN A 20 14.10 12.88 4.31
CA GLN A 20 15.24 13.76 4.66
C GLN A 20 16.55 13.38 3.93
N GLY A 21 16.63 12.20 3.30
CA GLY A 21 17.84 11.68 2.66
C GLY A 21 18.26 12.38 1.35
N GLY A 22 17.48 13.34 0.85
CA GLY A 22 17.83 14.17 -0.32
C GLY A 22 17.79 13.47 -1.68
N LYS A 23 17.77 12.13 -1.73
CA LYS A 23 17.51 11.32 -2.93
C LYS A 23 16.49 10.23 -2.64
N PHE A 24 15.49 10.13 -3.51
CA PHE A 24 14.48 9.08 -3.51
C PHE A 24 14.93 8.01 -4.51
N GLU A 25 15.36 6.85 -4.01
CA GLU A 25 15.62 5.66 -4.82
C GLU A 25 14.53 4.62 -4.51
N ALA A 26 14.11 3.85 -5.52
CA ALA A 26 13.01 2.89 -5.39
C ALA A 26 13.33 1.77 -4.38
N GLU A 27 14.60 1.39 -4.30
CA GLU A 27 15.17 0.36 -3.43
C GLU A 27 15.10 0.75 -1.94
N ASP A 28 15.14 2.05 -1.68
CA ASP A 28 15.18 2.62 -0.33
C ASP A 28 13.79 2.75 0.29
N VAL A 29 12.73 2.49 -0.48
CA VAL A 29 11.36 2.57 -0.01
C VAL A 29 11.19 1.70 1.26
N PRO A 30 10.66 2.29 2.35
CA PRO A 30 10.41 1.56 3.58
C PRO A 30 9.15 0.71 3.48
N TRP A 31 9.32 -0.61 3.59
CA TRP A 31 8.24 -1.60 3.57
C TRP A 31 8.05 -2.24 4.93
N VAL A 32 6.81 -2.34 5.42
CA VAL A 32 6.46 -3.15 6.58
C VAL A 32 6.08 -4.55 6.11
N LYS A 33 6.67 -5.58 6.72
CA LYS A 33 6.39 -6.98 6.43
C LYS A 33 5.56 -7.64 7.55
N VAL A 34 4.40 -8.21 7.21
CA VAL A 34 3.59 -9.05 8.10
C VAL A 34 3.35 -10.38 7.42
N GLY A 35 4.02 -11.45 7.87
CA GLY A 35 4.00 -12.72 7.14
C GLY A 35 4.48 -12.55 5.70
N ASN A 36 3.64 -12.93 4.73
CA ASN A 36 3.88 -12.74 3.29
C ASN A 36 3.28 -11.45 2.71
N LEU A 37 2.78 -10.53 3.55
CA LEU A 37 2.24 -9.23 3.15
C LEU A 37 3.29 -8.12 3.33
N TYR A 38 3.50 -7.32 2.28
CA TYR A 38 4.38 -6.15 2.27
C TYR A 38 3.57 -4.89 1.98
N MET A 39 3.80 -3.85 2.77
CA MET A 39 3.03 -2.60 2.71
C MET A 39 3.96 -1.40 2.81
N SER A 40 3.77 -0.40 1.95
CA SER A 40 4.50 0.85 2.10
C SER A 40 3.97 1.65 3.29
N ILE A 41 4.85 2.41 3.92
CA ILE A 41 4.48 3.34 5.01
C ILE A 41 4.25 4.78 4.55
N CYS A 42 4.53 5.06 3.28
CA CYS A 42 4.42 6.38 2.67
C CYS A 42 3.98 6.26 1.21
N ILE A 43 3.58 7.38 0.60
CA ILE A 43 3.36 7.42 -0.84
C ILE A 43 4.67 7.02 -1.53
N THR A 44 4.59 5.98 -2.34
CA THR A 44 5.71 5.48 -3.12
C THR A 44 5.57 5.94 -4.57
N GLY A 45 6.69 6.23 -5.23
CA GLY A 45 6.71 6.64 -6.63
C GLY A 45 6.47 5.48 -7.61
N GLU A 46 6.27 5.84 -8.88
CA GLU A 46 6.28 4.91 -10.03
C GLU A 46 7.49 3.98 -9.94
N ASN A 47 7.27 2.66 -9.94
CA ASN A 47 8.29 1.60 -9.86
C ASN A 47 8.88 1.25 -8.49
N SER A 48 8.49 1.93 -7.42
CA SER A 48 8.97 1.67 -6.05
C SER A 48 8.88 0.20 -5.57
N TRP A 49 7.87 -0.53 -6.04
CA TRP A 49 7.66 -1.93 -5.67
C TRP A 49 8.52 -2.91 -6.48
N VAL A 50 9.11 -2.46 -7.60
CA VAL A 50 9.80 -3.32 -8.57
C VAL A 50 11.02 -4.03 -7.97
N PRO A 51 11.94 -3.34 -7.24
CA PRO A 51 13.07 -4.01 -6.62
C PRO A 51 12.63 -5.11 -5.65
N LEU A 52 11.65 -4.80 -4.79
CA LEU A 52 11.11 -5.76 -3.84
C LEU A 52 10.45 -6.96 -4.53
N ALA A 53 9.68 -6.73 -5.59
CA ALA A 53 9.04 -7.81 -6.34
C ALA A 53 10.07 -8.73 -7.01
N LYS A 54 11.15 -8.17 -7.58
CA LYS A 54 12.25 -8.96 -8.16
C LYS A 54 12.85 -9.89 -7.11
N ASP A 55 13.25 -9.34 -5.96
CA ASP A 55 13.87 -10.11 -4.89
C ASP A 55 12.97 -11.25 -4.37
N LEU A 56 11.68 -10.97 -4.17
CA LEU A 56 10.73 -11.94 -3.61
C LEU A 56 10.29 -12.99 -4.64
N SER A 57 10.34 -12.67 -5.93
CA SER A 57 9.89 -13.57 -7.00
C SER A 57 10.81 -14.78 -7.24
N ALA A 58 12.01 -14.79 -6.64
CA ALA A 58 12.95 -15.90 -6.76
C ALA A 58 12.47 -17.20 -6.07
N GLY A 59 11.63 -17.09 -5.03
CA GLY A 59 11.16 -18.23 -4.24
C GLY A 59 9.64 -18.34 -4.12
N SER A 60 8.87 -17.39 -4.64
CA SER A 60 7.43 -17.34 -4.49
C SER A 60 6.76 -16.57 -5.62
N LYS A 61 5.48 -16.82 -5.83
CA LYS A 61 4.66 -15.96 -6.68
C LYS A 61 4.36 -14.65 -5.95
N VAL A 62 4.66 -13.52 -6.59
CA VAL A 62 4.41 -12.18 -6.05
C VAL A 62 3.18 -11.58 -6.71
N VAL A 63 2.21 -11.15 -5.90
CA VAL A 63 1.00 -10.46 -6.33
C VAL A 63 1.11 -9.01 -5.94
N VAL A 64 1.27 -8.13 -6.92
CA VAL A 64 1.30 -6.69 -6.72
C VAL A 64 -0.11 -6.16 -6.86
N PHE A 65 -0.65 -5.66 -5.76
CA PHE A 65 -1.94 -4.98 -5.75
C PHE A 65 -1.68 -3.55 -6.21
N THR A 66 -2.28 -3.16 -7.33
CA THR A 66 -2.17 -1.82 -7.92
C THR A 66 -3.55 -1.16 -8.08
N GLY A 67 -3.56 0.05 -8.65
CA GLY A 67 -4.64 1.03 -8.64
C GLY A 67 -4.33 2.11 -7.61
N ARG A 68 -4.88 3.31 -7.74
CA ARG A 68 -4.72 4.31 -6.68
C ARG A 68 -5.45 3.82 -5.42
N HIS A 69 -4.70 3.32 -4.43
CA HIS A 69 -5.21 2.97 -3.11
C HIS A 69 -5.43 4.23 -2.27
N GLY A 70 -6.25 5.14 -2.79
CA GLY A 70 -7.04 5.98 -1.93
C GLY A 70 -8.39 5.30 -1.89
N GLU A 71 -8.74 4.67 -0.77
CA GLU A 71 -10.05 4.87 -0.15
C GLU A 71 -10.02 4.25 1.25
N ALA A 72 -9.55 5.02 2.22
CA ALA A 72 -10.42 5.23 3.36
C ALA A 72 -11.62 6.16 3.00
N THR A 73 -11.43 7.14 2.09
CA THR A 73 -12.46 7.94 1.33
C THR A 73 -12.00 8.42 -0.06
N GLY A 74 -10.80 8.06 -0.56
CA GLY A 74 -10.32 7.76 -1.95
C GLY A 74 -10.57 8.69 -3.13
N ASN A 75 -11.37 9.69 -2.87
CA ASN A 75 -11.51 10.91 -3.59
C ASN A 75 -10.22 11.76 -3.47
N PRO A 76 -9.73 12.34 -4.58
CA PRO A 76 -8.57 13.22 -4.55
C PRO A 76 -8.91 14.46 -3.74
N THR A 77 -7.92 15.11 -3.13
CA THR A 77 -8.13 16.43 -2.54
C THR A 77 -7.83 17.50 -3.59
N ASN A 78 -8.65 18.55 -3.66
CA ASN A 78 -8.33 19.71 -4.49
C ASN A 78 -7.22 20.54 -3.83
N GLN A 79 -6.74 21.58 -4.53
CA GLN A 79 -5.73 22.53 -4.02
C GLN A 79 -6.09 23.21 -2.68
N PHE A 80 -7.33 23.08 -2.21
CA PHE A 80 -7.83 23.61 -0.94
C PHE A 80 -7.98 22.51 0.14
N GLY A 81 -7.44 21.31 -0.10
CA GLY A 81 -7.50 20.17 0.82
C GLY A 81 -8.89 19.55 0.97
N ARG A 82 -9.84 19.86 0.07
CA ARG A 82 -11.21 19.29 0.11
C ARG A 82 -11.28 18.03 -0.73
N ILE A 83 -11.91 17.00 -0.18
CA ILE A 83 -12.27 15.76 -0.87
C ILE A 83 -13.10 16.11 -2.12
N VAL A 84 -12.66 15.68 -3.29
CA VAL A 84 -13.33 15.82 -4.59
C VAL A 84 -14.05 14.52 -4.84
N ASP A 85 -15.38 14.53 -4.96
CA ASP A 85 -16.18 13.32 -5.21
C ASP A 85 -15.98 12.79 -6.65
N LYS A 86 -14.78 12.31 -6.94
CA LYS A 86 -14.35 11.81 -8.24
C LYS A 86 -13.52 10.56 -8.00
N LEU A 87 -14.10 9.43 -8.40
CA LEU A 87 -13.43 8.14 -8.46
C LEU A 87 -12.12 8.31 -9.24
N VAL A 88 -10.97 8.15 -8.58
CA VAL A 88 -9.67 8.25 -9.25
C VAL A 88 -9.34 6.93 -9.92
N TYR A 89 -9.94 6.70 -11.09
CA TYR A 89 -9.47 5.67 -11.99
C TYR A 89 -8.39 6.25 -12.89
N ASP A 90 -7.16 5.74 -12.75
CA ASP A 90 -6.01 6.17 -13.55
C ASP A 90 -5.57 5.02 -14.47
N ILE A 91 -6.24 4.93 -15.62
CA ILE A 91 -6.03 3.86 -16.59
C ILE A 91 -4.60 3.87 -17.18
N GLU A 92 -3.97 5.04 -17.26
CA GLU A 92 -2.61 5.15 -17.79
C GLU A 92 -1.58 4.57 -16.80
N HIS A 93 -1.76 4.79 -15.50
CA HIS A 93 -0.98 4.11 -14.46
C HIS A 93 -1.11 2.60 -14.56
N LEU A 94 -2.35 2.09 -14.70
CA LEU A 94 -2.56 0.65 -14.82
C LEU A 94 -1.85 0.07 -16.04
N LYS A 95 -1.85 0.76 -17.19
CA LYS A 95 -1.12 0.35 -18.39
C LYS A 95 0.39 0.31 -18.15
N GLN A 96 0.94 1.27 -17.42
CA GLN A 96 2.36 1.29 -17.07
C GLN A 96 2.73 0.11 -16.18
N ASP A 97 1.98 -0.14 -15.10
CA ASP A 97 2.21 -1.27 -14.20
C ASP A 97 2.09 -2.63 -14.92
N ARG A 98 1.15 -2.77 -15.86
CA ARG A 98 1.05 -3.96 -16.71
C ARG A 98 2.31 -4.14 -17.57
N LYS A 99 2.80 -3.09 -18.22
CA LYS A 99 4.05 -3.15 -19.01
C LYS A 99 5.25 -3.55 -18.15
N ILE A 100 5.33 -3.03 -16.92
CA ILE A 100 6.40 -3.39 -15.98
C ILE A 100 6.33 -4.87 -15.62
N VAL A 101 5.13 -5.38 -15.26
CA VAL A 101 4.93 -6.79 -14.93
C VAL A 101 5.24 -7.70 -16.13
N ASP A 102 4.84 -7.33 -17.34
CA ASP A 102 5.18 -8.09 -18.54
C ASP A 102 6.70 -8.13 -18.77
N GLY A 103 7.38 -7.01 -18.56
CA GLY A 103 8.85 -6.93 -18.56
C GLY A 103 9.49 -7.86 -17.52
N LEU A 104 9.00 -7.84 -16.28
CA LEU A 104 9.48 -8.72 -15.20
C LEU A 104 9.27 -10.21 -15.53
N LYS A 105 8.10 -10.57 -16.06
CA LYS A 105 7.80 -11.94 -16.48
C LYS A 105 8.75 -12.40 -17.59
N SER A 106 9.04 -11.55 -18.57
CA SER A 106 10.01 -11.87 -19.64
C SER A 106 11.44 -12.09 -19.12
N GLN A 107 11.76 -11.51 -17.96
CA GLN A 107 13.03 -11.74 -17.24
C GLN A 107 13.00 -12.97 -16.33
N GLY A 108 11.90 -13.74 -16.32
CA GLY A 108 11.75 -14.96 -15.52
C GLY A 108 11.19 -14.74 -14.11
N HIS A 109 10.76 -13.53 -13.76
CA HIS A 109 10.18 -13.24 -12.46
C HIS A 109 8.70 -13.69 -12.38
N ASN A 110 8.34 -14.41 -11.32
CA ASN A 110 6.96 -14.86 -11.07
C ASN A 110 6.13 -13.76 -10.39
N VAL A 111 5.77 -12.72 -11.15
CA VAL A 111 5.01 -11.56 -10.66
C VAL A 111 3.66 -11.48 -11.38
N GLU A 112 2.60 -11.18 -10.66
CA GLU A 112 1.29 -10.84 -11.22
C GLU A 112 0.80 -9.49 -10.69
N LEU A 113 -0.05 -8.85 -11.49
CA LEU A 113 -0.70 -7.60 -11.14
C LEU A 113 -2.17 -7.89 -10.81
N LEU A 114 -2.66 -7.34 -9.72
CA LEU A 114 -4.08 -7.31 -9.38
C LEU A 114 -4.53 -5.85 -9.34
N ASP A 115 -5.36 -5.46 -10.32
CA ASP A 115 -6.01 -4.16 -10.30
C ASP A 115 -7.16 -4.17 -9.29
N LEU A 116 -7.00 -3.38 -8.23
CA LEU A 116 -8.03 -3.27 -7.21
C LEU A 116 -9.26 -2.51 -7.66
N TYR A 117 -9.18 -1.67 -8.68
CA TYR A 117 -10.35 -1.00 -9.24
C TYR A 117 -11.30 -2.04 -9.86
N GLU A 118 -10.77 -2.97 -10.64
CA GLU A 118 -11.53 -4.04 -11.28
C GLU A 118 -11.94 -5.14 -10.27
N ALA A 119 -11.08 -5.48 -9.32
CA ALA A 119 -11.29 -6.62 -8.41
C ALA A 119 -12.16 -6.31 -7.18
N ASN A 120 -12.25 -5.04 -6.77
CA ASN A 120 -12.98 -4.59 -5.58
C ASN A 120 -14.20 -3.76 -5.98
N ASP A 121 -15.18 -4.41 -6.59
CA ASP A 121 -16.46 -3.86 -7.06
C ASP A 121 -17.19 -2.97 -6.03
N LYS A 122 -17.00 -3.22 -4.72
CA LYS A 122 -17.61 -2.47 -3.61
C LYS A 122 -16.65 -1.58 -2.83
N ARG A 123 -15.34 -1.60 -3.16
CA ARG A 123 -14.26 -0.81 -2.53
C ARG A 123 -14.25 -0.80 -1.00
N THR A 124 -14.64 -1.91 -0.38
CA THR A 124 -14.65 -2.01 1.09
C THR A 124 -13.34 -2.58 1.62
N THR A 125 -13.01 -2.26 2.86
CA THR A 125 -11.86 -2.87 3.56
C THR A 125 -12.06 -4.35 3.78
N GLU A 126 -13.31 -4.79 3.95
CA GLU A 126 -13.67 -6.21 4.07
C GLU A 126 -13.32 -6.95 2.80
N ARG A 127 -13.70 -6.38 1.64
CA ARG A 127 -13.41 -7.00 0.35
C ARG A 127 -11.91 -6.98 0.03
N LEU A 128 -11.22 -5.89 0.37
CA LEU A 128 -9.76 -5.83 0.24
C LEU A 128 -9.08 -6.90 1.11
N ARG A 129 -9.53 -7.07 2.36
CA ARG A 129 -9.04 -8.12 3.27
C ARG A 129 -9.25 -9.51 2.68
N GLU A 130 -10.42 -9.80 2.13
CA GLU A 130 -10.71 -11.08 1.47
C GLU A 130 -9.77 -11.34 0.30
N LEU A 131 -9.55 -10.34 -0.56
CA LEU A 131 -8.66 -10.45 -1.71
C LEU A 131 -7.21 -10.72 -1.27
N ILE A 132 -6.72 -10.00 -0.26
CA ILE A 132 -5.38 -10.22 0.29
C ILE A 132 -5.29 -11.65 0.87
N ARG A 133 -6.27 -12.04 1.69
CA ARG A 133 -6.31 -13.37 2.31
C ARG A 133 -6.30 -14.50 1.28
N ASP A 134 -7.12 -14.41 0.22
CA ASP A 134 -7.12 -15.39 -0.87
C ASP A 134 -5.73 -15.60 -1.48
N LYS A 135 -4.94 -14.54 -1.62
CA LYS A 135 -3.58 -14.66 -2.17
C LYS A 135 -2.60 -15.23 -1.15
N LEU A 136 -2.67 -14.79 0.10
CA LEU A 136 -1.81 -15.29 1.17
C LEU A 136 -2.06 -16.77 1.47
N ASP A 137 -3.32 -17.21 1.50
CA ASP A 137 -3.70 -18.61 1.76
C ASP A 137 -3.21 -19.56 0.66
N ARG A 138 -2.98 -19.05 -0.55
CA ARG A 138 -2.35 -19.79 -1.68
C ARG A 138 -0.83 -19.82 -1.60
N GLY A 139 -0.23 -19.28 -0.53
CA GLY A 139 1.22 -19.20 -0.35
C GLY A 139 1.88 -18.08 -1.17
N ASN A 140 1.10 -17.17 -1.77
CA ASN A 140 1.69 -16.06 -2.52
C ASN A 140 2.23 -14.99 -1.58
N VAL A 141 3.21 -14.24 -2.08
CA VAL A 141 3.61 -12.95 -1.52
C VAL A 141 2.66 -11.88 -2.05
N VAL A 142 2.20 -10.99 -1.17
CA VAL A 142 1.36 -9.85 -1.54
C VAL A 142 2.12 -8.56 -1.27
N ILE A 143 2.22 -7.71 -2.29
CA ILE A 143 2.70 -6.35 -2.15
C ILE A 143 1.51 -5.42 -2.36
N LEU A 144 1.13 -4.69 -1.31
CA LEU A 144 0.28 -3.52 -1.48
C LEU A 144 1.19 -2.38 -1.89
N ALA A 145 1.28 -2.14 -3.19
CA ALA A 145 2.02 -1.01 -3.73
C ALA A 145 1.23 0.28 -3.47
N TRP A 146 1.82 1.45 -3.70
CA TRP A 146 1.17 2.78 -3.79
C TRP A 146 0.37 3.31 -2.57
N CYS A 147 0.28 4.66 -2.47
CA CYS A 147 -0.33 5.38 -1.34
C CYS A 147 0.13 4.86 0.04
N PHE A 148 -0.52 5.26 1.14
CA PHE A 148 -0.16 4.75 2.46
C PHE A 148 -0.75 3.34 2.68
N SER A 149 -0.14 2.31 2.06
CA SER A 149 -0.71 0.96 2.05
C SER A 149 -0.84 0.33 3.44
N LEU A 150 0.00 0.76 4.40
CA LEU A 150 -0.14 0.40 5.82
C LEU A 150 -1.46 0.90 6.45
N PHE A 151 -2.08 1.92 5.88
CA PHE A 151 -3.39 2.45 6.32
C PHE A 151 -4.54 1.99 5.42
N ALA A 152 -4.31 1.01 4.54
CA ALA A 152 -5.35 0.53 3.61
C ALA A 152 -6.57 -0.11 4.31
N MET A 153 -6.43 -0.46 5.60
CA MET A 153 -7.51 -1.02 6.43
C MET A 153 -8.25 0.03 7.26
N ASP A 154 -7.85 1.30 7.21
CA ASP A 154 -8.61 2.36 7.87
C ASP A 154 -9.83 2.74 7.01
N GLN A 155 -11.02 2.73 7.57
CA GLN A 155 -12.20 3.31 6.93
C GLN A 155 -12.35 4.77 7.40
N PHE A 156 -12.41 5.75 6.50
CA PHE A 156 -12.77 7.11 6.90
C PHE A 156 -14.29 7.19 7.01
N LYS A 157 -14.79 7.64 8.17
CA LYS A 157 -16.21 7.99 8.29
C LYS A 157 -16.47 9.27 7.50
N SER A 158 -17.41 9.22 6.56
CA SER A 158 -17.81 10.32 5.67
C SER A 158 -18.27 11.59 6.40
N GLU A 159 -18.58 11.50 7.69
CA GLU A 159 -18.95 12.64 8.55
C GLU A 159 -17.82 13.68 8.74
N ILE A 160 -16.58 13.34 8.37
CA ILE A 160 -15.39 14.19 8.58
C ILE A 160 -15.09 15.08 7.36
N ALA A 161 -15.88 14.97 6.28
CA ALA A 161 -15.70 15.67 5.01
C ALA A 161 -15.78 17.22 5.07
N LYS A 162 -15.99 17.83 6.24
CA LYS A 162 -16.24 19.28 6.37
C LYS A 162 -15.16 20.11 7.05
N THR A 163 -14.01 19.57 7.47
CA THR A 163 -12.95 20.41 8.09
C THR A 163 -11.52 19.94 7.79
N THR A 164 -10.55 20.82 8.04
CA THR A 164 -9.08 20.62 8.16
C THR A 164 -8.64 19.42 9.04
N THR A 165 -9.60 18.69 9.59
CA THR A 165 -9.47 17.47 10.41
C THR A 165 -9.08 16.22 9.61
N ALA A 166 -9.33 16.16 8.29
CA ALA A 166 -8.87 15.04 7.46
C ALA A 166 -7.33 14.91 7.46
N GLN A 167 -6.60 16.03 7.45
CA GLN A 167 -5.16 16.06 7.68
C GLN A 167 -4.79 15.67 9.12
N ARG A 168 -5.58 16.04 10.14
CA ARG A 168 -5.34 15.63 11.54
C ARG A 168 -5.48 14.13 11.74
N ILE A 169 -6.40 13.46 11.05
CA ILE A 169 -6.64 12.02 11.17
C ILE A 169 -5.60 11.21 10.37
N ALA A 170 -5.24 11.67 9.17
CA ALA A 170 -4.05 11.16 8.49
C ALA A 170 -2.80 11.30 9.37
N ASN A 171 -2.67 12.40 10.13
CA ASN A 171 -1.61 12.59 11.12
C ASN A 171 -1.76 11.69 12.38
N THR A 172 -2.96 11.29 12.79
CA THR A 172 -3.15 10.55 14.07
C THR A 172 -2.63 9.12 13.97
N ASN A 173 -2.80 8.46 12.83
CA ASN A 173 -2.20 7.14 12.61
C ASN A 173 -0.71 7.23 12.21
N PHE A 174 -0.25 8.39 11.73
CA PHE A 174 1.17 8.64 11.47
C PHE A 174 2.01 8.70 12.75
N ASP A 175 1.41 9.12 13.86
CA ASP A 175 2.05 9.15 15.18
C ASP A 175 1.93 7.82 15.94
N LYS A 176 1.15 6.85 15.42
CA LYS A 176 1.14 5.50 15.96
C LYS A 176 2.39 4.73 15.57
N THR A 177 2.76 3.79 16.42
CA THR A 177 3.84 2.86 16.12
C THR A 177 3.41 1.86 15.06
N VAL A 178 4.37 1.39 14.25
CA VAL A 178 4.13 0.31 13.28
C VAL A 178 3.48 -0.90 13.97
N LYS A 179 4.00 -1.27 15.15
CA LYS A 179 3.46 -2.36 15.98
C LYS A 179 1.98 -2.20 16.30
N SER A 180 1.55 -1.01 16.72
CA SER A 180 0.14 -0.75 17.06
C SER A 180 -0.75 -0.90 15.83
N ILE A 181 -0.35 -0.34 14.69
CA ILE A 181 -1.15 -0.41 13.46
C ILE A 181 -1.24 -1.86 12.96
N VAL A 182 -0.13 -2.59 12.95
CA VAL A 182 -0.10 -4.00 12.55
C VAL A 182 -1.00 -4.84 13.45
N PHE A 183 -0.94 -4.65 14.76
CA PHE A 183 -1.79 -5.37 15.71
C PHE A 183 -3.28 -5.07 15.48
N ASP A 184 -3.65 -3.79 15.36
CA ASP A 184 -5.04 -3.34 15.24
C ASP A 184 -5.68 -3.72 13.89
N ARG A 185 -4.89 -3.69 12.81
CA ARG A 185 -5.41 -3.74 11.43
C ARG A 185 -5.04 -5.00 10.66
N TYR A 186 -3.96 -5.67 11.03
CA TYR A 186 -3.38 -6.78 10.26
C TYR A 186 -3.11 -8.03 11.09
N SER A 187 -3.61 -8.13 12.33
CA SER A 187 -3.49 -9.33 13.17
C SER A 187 -4.11 -10.60 12.55
N TRP A 188 -4.98 -10.43 11.55
CA TRP A 188 -5.57 -11.52 10.77
C TRP A 188 -4.66 -12.09 9.69
N VAL A 189 -3.53 -11.44 9.39
CA VAL A 189 -2.56 -11.91 8.39
C VAL A 189 -1.84 -13.16 8.91
N PRO A 190 -1.80 -14.26 8.15
CA PRO A 190 -1.06 -15.46 8.55
C PRO A 190 0.41 -15.14 8.82
N LYS A 191 0.94 -15.71 9.91
CA LYS A 191 2.38 -15.65 10.20
C LYS A 191 3.07 -16.65 9.28
N ALA A 192 4.12 -16.19 8.59
CA ALA A 192 5.00 -17.06 7.80
C ALA A 192 5.92 -17.86 8.72
#